data_AF-A0A2N2HML7-F1
#
_entry.id   AF-A0A2N2HML7-F1
#
_cell.length_a   1.000
_cell.length_b   1.000
_cell.length_c   1.000
_cell.angle_alpha   90.00
_cell.angle_beta   90.00
_cell.angle_gamma   90.00
#
_symmetry.space_group_name_H-M   'P 1'
#
loop_
_entity.id
_entity.type
_entity.pdbx_description
1 polymer ?
#
loop_
_entity_poly.entity_id
_entity_poly.type
_entity_poly.pdbx_seq_one_letter_code
_entity_poly.pdbx_strand_id
1 'polypeptide(L)'
;MRKIGLAMLMVLTIATTCYAWDPTGMWGIEGRTDAKLKVNCLGNACSCSFQSAYGKFEATGYVKENKLLLVYNYLTKVSSNSYGFLVYERINDNRMVKKTLDPNGKVVGTDNWFRQ
;
A
#
# COMPACT_ATOMS: atom_id res chain seq x y z
N MET A 1 38.17 2.58 32.16
CA MET A 1 37.49 1.88 31.04
C MET A 1 35.97 1.94 31.22
N ARG A 2 35.31 3.06 30.88
CA ARG A 2 33.86 3.23 31.13
C ARG A 2 33.15 4.12 30.08
N LYS A 3 33.66 4.16 28.84
CA LYS A 3 33.10 4.98 27.74
C LYS A 3 32.77 4.20 26.47
N ILE A 4 33.02 2.89 26.42
CA ILE A 4 32.84 2.08 25.20
C ILE A 4 31.42 1.48 25.12
N GLY A 5 30.73 1.31 26.25
CA GLY A 5 29.39 0.70 26.28
C GLY A 5 28.26 1.58 25.74
N LEU A 6 28.40 2.92 25.78
CA LEU A 6 27.34 3.83 25.33
C LEU A 6 27.32 4.00 23.80
N ALA A 7 28.49 3.92 23.16
CA ALA A 7 28.60 4.06 21.70
C ALA A 7 28.02 2.83 20.97
N MET A 8 28.18 1.63 21.52
CA MET A 8 27.57 0.42 20.94
C MET A 8 26.04 0.43 20.99
N LEU A 9 25.44 1.00 22.04
CA LEU A 9 23.98 1.13 22.14
C LEU A 9 23.42 2.15 21.14
N MET A 10 24.13 3.24 20.87
CA MET A 10 23.75 4.23 19.84
C MET A 10 23.96 3.71 18.41
N VAL A 11 24.98 2.89 18.16
CA VAL A 11 25.22 2.32 16.83
C VAL A 11 24.23 1.21 16.50
N LEU A 12 23.75 0.45 17.48
CA LEU A 12 22.71 -0.58 17.24
C LEU A 12 21.31 0.01 16.99
N THR A 13 20.98 1.18 17.52
CA THR A 13 19.66 1.81 17.24
C THR A 13 19.59 2.50 15.88
N ILE A 14 20.72 2.81 15.26
CA ILE A 14 20.77 3.44 13.92
C ILE A 14 20.70 2.38 12.80
N ALA A 15 20.96 1.09 13.10
CA ALA A 15 21.07 0.03 12.09
C ALA A 15 19.76 -0.72 11.75
N THR A 16 18.62 -0.40 12.37
CA THR A 16 17.38 -1.15 12.15
C THR A 16 16.18 -0.28 11.85
N THR A 17 16.28 0.67 10.92
CA THR A 17 15.10 1.22 10.24
C THR A 17 15.48 1.74 8.85
N CYS A 18 15.78 0.85 7.91
CA CYS A 18 15.27 1.10 6.56
C CYS A 18 13.74 1.10 6.71
N TYR A 19 13.17 2.28 7.01
CA TYR A 19 11.74 2.48 7.19
C TYR A 19 11.04 2.14 5.87
N ALA A 20 10.73 0.86 5.67
CA ALA A 20 9.73 0.45 4.72
C ALA A 20 8.47 1.27 5.02
N TRP A 21 7.88 1.85 3.99
CA TRP A 21 6.68 2.65 4.15
C TRP A 21 5.58 1.82 4.84
N ASP A 22 4.92 2.37 5.86
CA ASP A 22 3.73 1.76 6.45
C ASP A 22 2.44 2.36 5.84
N PRO A 23 1.79 1.67 4.89
CA PRO A 23 0.53 2.13 4.31
C PRO A 23 -0.69 1.78 5.18
N THR A 24 -0.53 1.19 6.37
CA THR A 24 -1.65 0.75 7.21
C THR A 24 -2.59 1.91 7.54
N GLY A 25 -3.89 1.71 7.31
CA GLY A 25 -4.91 2.73 7.56
C GLY A 25 -6.05 2.72 6.53
N MET A 26 -6.86 3.77 6.60
CA MET A 26 -7.94 4.03 5.66
C MET A 26 -7.52 5.09 4.64
N TRP A 27 -7.89 4.88 3.39
CA TRP A 27 -7.56 5.76 2.27
C TRP A 27 -8.79 6.04 1.42
N GLY A 28 -8.94 7.30 0.99
CA GLY A 28 -9.95 7.75 0.04
C GLY A 28 -9.35 8.09 -1.32
N ILE A 29 -10.16 8.03 -2.37
CA ILE A 29 -9.76 8.47 -3.73
C ILE A 29 -10.09 9.97 -3.87
N GLU A 30 -9.15 10.77 -4.37
CA GLU A 30 -9.41 12.19 -4.65
C GLU A 30 -10.62 12.37 -5.60
N GLY A 31 -11.53 13.28 -5.25
CA GLY A 31 -12.74 13.52 -6.03
C GLY A 31 -13.85 12.49 -5.86
N ARG A 32 -13.70 11.48 -4.98
CA ARG A 32 -14.74 10.48 -4.70
C ARG A 32 -15.01 10.32 -3.21
N THR A 33 -16.26 10.45 -2.82
CA THR A 33 -16.71 10.29 -1.42
C THR A 33 -17.12 8.87 -1.07
N ASP A 34 -17.43 8.05 -2.07
CA ASP A 34 -17.93 6.69 -1.92
C ASP A 34 -16.82 5.63 -1.87
N ALA A 35 -15.60 5.97 -2.29
CA ALA A 35 -14.51 5.04 -2.49
C ALA A 35 -13.55 5.02 -1.30
N LYS A 36 -13.41 3.85 -0.65
CA LYS A 36 -12.54 3.63 0.51
C LYS A 36 -11.70 2.37 0.34
N LEU A 37 -10.43 2.48 0.71
CA LEU A 37 -9.48 1.36 0.79
C LEU A 37 -9.01 1.24 2.24
N LYS A 38 -9.16 0.06 2.83
CA LYS A 38 -8.55 -0.31 4.10
C LYS A 38 -7.31 -1.14 3.82
N VAL A 39 -6.18 -0.75 4.42
CA VAL A 39 -4.91 -1.46 4.32
C VAL A 39 -4.50 -1.91 5.72
N ASN A 40 -4.23 -3.21 5.89
CA ASN A 40 -3.67 -3.77 7.12
C ASN A 40 -2.37 -4.50 6.79
N CYS A 41 -1.26 -4.05 7.36
CA CYS A 41 0.04 -4.69 7.16
C CYS A 41 0.54 -5.37 8.46
N LEU A 42 1.25 -6.48 8.29
CA LEU A 42 2.02 -7.17 9.31
C LEU A 42 3.45 -7.30 8.79
N GLY A 43 4.34 -6.42 9.27
CA GLY A 43 5.65 -6.22 8.65
C GLY A 43 5.48 -5.73 7.20
N ASN A 44 6.12 -6.41 6.25
CA ASN A 44 6.00 -6.06 4.83
C ASN A 44 4.78 -6.68 4.15
N ALA A 45 4.10 -7.66 4.75
CA ALA A 45 2.94 -8.30 4.13
C ALA A 45 1.68 -7.49 4.42
N CYS A 46 0.82 -7.28 3.42
CA CYS A 46 -0.39 -6.47 3.55
C CYS A 46 -1.61 -7.17 2.96
N SER A 47 -2.75 -6.92 3.60
CA SER A 47 -4.08 -7.25 3.11
C SER A 47 -4.85 -5.94 2.91
N CYS A 48 -5.62 -5.88 1.84
CA CYS A 48 -6.36 -4.70 1.44
C CYS A 48 -7.80 -5.05 1.10
N SER A 49 -8.73 -4.22 1.54
CA SER A 49 -10.13 -4.27 1.12
C SER A 49 -10.56 -2.93 0.57
N PHE A 50 -11.10 -2.95 -0.63
CA PHE A 50 -11.64 -1.77 -1.30
C PHE A 50 -13.15 -1.89 -1.43
N GLN A 51 -13.85 -0.80 -1.17
CA GLN A 51 -15.28 -0.67 -1.37
C GLN A 51 -15.59 0.68 -2.00
N SER A 52 -16.47 0.66 -3.01
CA SER A 52 -17.12 1.85 -3.56
C SER A 52 -18.56 1.52 -3.98
N ALA A 53 -19.31 2.49 -4.48
CA ALA A 53 -20.64 2.25 -5.04
C ALA A 53 -20.61 1.35 -6.29
N TYR A 54 -19.48 1.31 -7.00
CA TYR A 54 -19.35 0.64 -8.30
C TYR A 54 -18.52 -0.64 -8.28
N GLY A 55 -17.88 -0.96 -7.15
CA GLY A 55 -16.93 -2.06 -7.11
C GLY A 55 -16.42 -2.38 -5.71
N LYS A 56 -16.11 -3.66 -5.52
CA LYS A 56 -15.44 -4.20 -4.34
C LYS A 56 -14.33 -5.14 -4.79
N PHE A 57 -13.16 -5.02 -4.18
CA PHE A 57 -12.09 -6.00 -4.35
C PHE A 57 -11.41 -6.29 -3.02
N GLU A 58 -10.84 -7.48 -2.93
CA GLU A 58 -9.87 -7.85 -1.92
C GLU A 58 -8.53 -8.08 -2.61
N ALA A 59 -7.46 -7.68 -1.93
CA ALA A 59 -6.12 -7.79 -2.47
C ALA A 59 -5.12 -8.12 -1.37
N THR A 60 -4.09 -8.88 -1.73
CA THR A 60 -2.97 -9.19 -0.85
C THR A 60 -1.67 -8.86 -1.55
N GLY A 61 -0.64 -8.57 -0.78
CA GLY A 61 0.66 -8.29 -1.35
C GLY A 61 1.64 -7.80 -0.31
N TYR A 62 2.59 -6.97 -0.72
CA TYR A 62 3.68 -6.56 0.16
C TYR A 62 4.20 -5.16 -0.14
N VAL A 63 4.78 -4.54 0.89
CA VAL A 63 5.55 -3.31 0.78
C VAL A 63 6.97 -3.64 0.36
N LYS A 64 7.46 -2.90 -0.64
CA LYS A 64 8.86 -2.83 -1.01
C LYS A 64 9.23 -1.36 -1.18
N GLU A 65 10.18 -0.90 -0.36
CA GLU A 65 10.63 0.50 -0.36
C GLU A 65 9.45 1.47 -0.14
N ASN A 66 9.12 2.28 -1.15
CA ASN A 66 8.03 3.25 -1.15
C ASN A 66 6.79 2.76 -1.90
N LYS A 67 6.70 1.46 -2.21
CA LYS A 67 5.61 0.87 -2.98
C LYS A 67 4.87 -0.21 -2.20
N LEU A 68 3.56 -0.22 -2.33
CA LEU A 68 2.69 -1.32 -1.94
C LEU A 68 2.24 -2.02 -3.22
N LEU A 69 2.73 -3.24 -3.41
CA LEU A 69 2.43 -4.10 -4.55
C LEU A 69 1.31 -5.04 -4.15
N LEU A 70 0.22 -5.08 -4.91
CA LEU A 70 -0.96 -5.88 -4.60
C LEU A 70 -1.40 -6.71 -5.80
N VAL A 71 -1.79 -7.95 -5.53
CA VAL A 71 -2.59 -8.78 -6.42
C VAL A 71 -4.02 -8.71 -5.95
N TYR A 72 -4.95 -8.37 -6.84
CA TYR A 72 -6.36 -8.23 -6.48
C TYR A 72 -7.25 -9.22 -7.21
N ASN A 73 -8.41 -9.48 -6.61
CA ASN A 73 -9.53 -10.16 -7.25
C ASN A 73 -10.81 -9.34 -7.01
N TYR A 74 -11.48 -8.93 -8.09
CA TYR A 74 -12.76 -8.21 -7.98
C TYR A 74 -13.88 -9.16 -7.55
N LEU A 75 -14.63 -8.77 -6.52
CA LEU A 75 -15.68 -9.59 -5.93
C LEU A 75 -17.09 -9.31 -6.50
N THR A 76 -17.23 -8.30 -7.36
CA THR A 76 -18.52 -7.89 -7.92
C THR A 76 -18.86 -8.64 -9.21
N LYS A 77 -20.12 -9.07 -9.39
CA LYS A 77 -20.62 -9.81 -10.56
C LYS A 77 -20.32 -9.19 -11.94
N VAL A 78 -20.17 -7.86 -12.01
CA VAL A 78 -19.84 -7.14 -13.26
C VAL A 78 -18.37 -7.35 -13.68
N SER A 79 -17.54 -7.78 -12.73
CA SER A 79 -16.08 -7.85 -12.85
C SER A 79 -15.52 -9.14 -12.25
N SER A 80 -16.37 -10.14 -11.98
CA SER A 80 -16.11 -11.28 -11.09
C SER A 80 -15.06 -12.28 -11.58
N ASN A 81 -14.38 -11.98 -12.70
CA ASN A 81 -13.23 -12.72 -13.24
C ASN A 81 -12.02 -11.80 -13.51
N SER A 82 -12.03 -10.58 -12.98
CA SER A 82 -10.94 -9.60 -13.18
C SER A 82 -9.94 -9.71 -12.03
N TYR A 83 -8.83 -10.38 -12.29
CA TYR A 83 -7.63 -10.33 -11.45
C TYR A 83 -6.59 -9.40 -12.09
N GLY A 84 -5.67 -8.89 -11.29
CA GLY A 84 -4.60 -8.05 -11.83
C GLY A 84 -3.66 -7.54 -10.74
N PHE A 85 -2.83 -6.58 -11.13
CA PHE A 85 -1.83 -5.98 -10.26
C PHE A 85 -2.13 -4.50 -10.04
N LEU A 86 -2.11 -4.09 -8.77
CA LEU A 86 -2.10 -2.69 -8.38
C LEU A 86 -0.76 -2.36 -7.75
N VAL A 87 -0.25 -1.19 -8.07
CA VAL A 87 0.92 -0.61 -7.42
C VAL A 87 0.51 0.72 -6.82
N TYR A 88 0.60 0.84 -5.50
CA TYR A 88 0.49 2.11 -4.81
C TYR A 88 1.89 2.64 -4.53
N GLU A 89 2.20 3.85 -4.99
CA GLU A 89 3.48 4.52 -4.73
C GLU A 89 3.28 5.68 -3.78
N ARG A 90 4.04 5.70 -2.68
CA ARG A 90 4.00 6.80 -1.68
C ARG A 90 4.48 8.09 -2.32
N ILE A 91 3.67 9.13 -2.22
CA ILE A 91 4.08 10.52 -2.50
C ILE A 91 4.55 11.16 -1.19
N ASN A 92 3.75 11.02 -0.13
CA ASN A 92 4.08 11.38 1.24
C ASN A 92 3.24 10.52 2.22
N ASP A 93 3.32 10.75 3.53
CA ASP A 93 2.63 9.92 4.53
C ASP A 93 1.11 9.88 4.40
N ASN A 94 0.54 10.93 3.83
CA ASN A 94 -0.91 11.11 3.69
C ASN A 94 -1.38 11.00 2.24
N ARG A 95 -0.48 10.73 1.29
CA ARG A 95 -0.79 10.68 -0.15
C ARG A 95 -0.05 9.57 -0.87
N MET A 96 -0.78 8.87 -1.72
CA MET A 96 -0.21 7.85 -2.62
C MET A 96 -0.88 7.90 -3.99
N VAL A 97 -0.18 7.42 -5.00
CA VAL A 97 -0.72 7.23 -6.35
C VAL A 97 -0.88 5.74 -6.63
N LYS A 98 -2.06 5.33 -7.08
CA LYS A 98 -2.33 3.97 -7.56
C LYS A 98 -2.06 3.91 -9.05
N LYS A 99 -1.37 2.87 -9.49
CA LYS A 99 -1.26 2.45 -10.90
C LYS A 99 -1.91 1.09 -11.05
N THR A 100 -2.86 0.98 -11.97
CA THR A 100 -3.42 -0.31 -12.38
C THR A 100 -2.63 -0.81 -13.57
N LEU A 101 -2.16 -2.05 -13.50
CA LEU A 101 -1.39 -2.68 -14.58
C LEU A 101 -2.23 -3.72 -15.31
N ASP A 102 -2.04 -3.80 -16.63
CA ASP A 102 -2.54 -4.92 -17.43
C ASP A 102 -1.66 -6.19 -17.23
N PRO A 103 -2.04 -7.34 -17.80
CA PRO A 103 -1.23 -8.57 -17.70
C PRO A 103 0.20 -8.47 -18.28
N ASN A 104 0.47 -7.48 -19.14
CA ASN A 104 1.80 -7.22 -19.72
C ASN A 104 2.60 -6.21 -18.87
N GLY A 105 2.06 -5.75 -17.74
CA GLY A 105 2.70 -4.77 -16.86
C GLY A 105 2.56 -3.31 -17.34
N LYS A 106 1.74 -3.03 -18.36
CA LYS A 106 1.49 -1.66 -18.84
C LYS A 106 0.49 -0.96 -17.93
N VAL A 107 0.76 0.30 -17.61
CA VAL A 107 -0.19 1.15 -16.85
C VAL A 107 -1.43 1.43 -17.70
N VAL A 108 -2.60 1.07 -17.17
CA VAL A 108 -3.91 1.30 -17.81
C VAL A 108 -4.81 2.25 -17.03
N GLY A 109 -4.43 2.61 -15.80
CA GLY A 109 -5.16 3.56 -14.98
C GLY A 109 -4.31 4.15 -13.87
N THR A 110 -4.63 5.37 -13.46
CA THR A 110 -3.93 6.07 -12.37
C THR A 110 -4.95 6.84 -11.54
N ASP A 111 -4.87 6.67 -10.21
CA ASP A 111 -5.76 7.36 -9.26
C ASP A 111 -4.93 7.91 -8.10
N ASN A 112 -5.27 9.11 -7.62
CA ASN A 112 -4.65 9.69 -6.43
C ASN A 112 -5.47 9.35 -5.19
N TRP A 113 -4.77 9.07 -4.09
CA TRP A 113 -5.35 8.67 -2.83
C TRP A 113 -4.82 9.51 -1.69
N PHE A 114 -5.69 9.74 -0.71
CA PHE A 114 -5.36 10.46 0.52
C PHE A 114 -5.77 9.64 1.75
N ARG A 115 -5.03 9.81 2.85
CA ARG A 115 -5.33 9.15 4.12
C ARG A 115 -6.59 9.77 4.75
N GLN A 116 -7.50 8.93 5.24
CA GLN A 116 -8.74 9.32 5.93
C GLN A 116 -8.57 9.31 7.45
#